data_AF-A0A536VSA0-F1
#
_entry.id   AF-A0A536VSA0-F1
#
_cell.length_a   1.000
_cell.length_b   1.000
_cell.length_c   1.000
_cell.angle_alpha   90.00
_cell.angle_beta   90.00
_cell.angle_gamma   90.00
#
_symmetry.space_group_name_H-M   'P 1'
#
loop_
_entity.id
_entity.type
_entity.pdbx_description
1 polymer ?
#
loop_
_entity_poly.entity_id
_entity_poly.type
_entity_poly.pdbx_seq_one_letter_code
_entity_poly.pdbx_strand_id
1 'polypeptide(L)'
;EMPKMLGDMLAAYRKGDLAALERALNVGLDDFPVLRRRILKDRHEKWLPQIERMIADGRIYMIVVGAAHLVGPDSVIAMLRAKGVKVEGP
;
A
#
# COMPACT_ATOMS: atom_id res chain seq x y z
N GLU A 1 -0.26 3.39 -24.56
CA GLU A 1 -0.19 4.82 -24.19
C GLU A 1 -0.03 5.02 -22.67
N MET A 2 1.20 5.28 -22.21
CA MET A 2 1.52 5.64 -20.82
C MET A 2 0.66 6.80 -20.23
N PRO A 3 0.24 7.83 -21.02
CA PRO A 3 -0.59 8.93 -20.52
C PRO A 3 -1.97 8.51 -19.99
N LYS A 4 -2.60 7.51 -20.61
CA LYS A 4 -3.93 7.02 -20.17
C LYS A 4 -3.84 6.31 -18.81
N MET A 5 -2.82 5.45 -18.65
CA MET A 5 -2.57 4.73 -17.40
C MET A 5 -2.34 5.70 -16.24
N LEU A 6 -1.56 6.76 -16.46
CA LEU A 6 -1.33 7.80 -15.46
C LEU A 6 -2.61 8.56 -15.09
N GLY A 7 -3.45 8.89 -16.09
CA GLY A 7 -4.75 9.53 -15.86
C GLY A 7 -5.70 8.67 -15.03
N ASP A 8 -5.82 7.39 -15.37
CA ASP A 8 -6.66 6.43 -14.66
C ASP A 8 -6.18 6.23 -13.21
N MET A 9 -4.86 6.13 -13.00
CA MET A 9 -4.23 6.06 -11.68
C MET A 9 -4.52 7.31 -10.83
N LEU A 10 -4.37 8.51 -11.40
CA LEU A 10 -4.65 9.76 -10.68
C LEU A 10 -6.13 9.90 -10.32
N ALA A 11 -7.03 9.47 -11.21
CA ALA A 11 -8.47 9.48 -10.95
C ALA A 11 -8.85 8.52 -9.81
N ALA A 12 -8.29 7.30 -9.81
CA ALA A 12 -8.47 6.33 -8.73
C ALA A 12 -7.93 6.85 -7.39
N TYR A 13 -6.72 7.40 -7.39
CA TYR A 13 -6.08 7.98 -6.20
C TYR A 13 -6.94 9.09 -5.59
N ARG A 14 -7.41 10.04 -6.39
CA ARG A 14 -8.25 11.16 -5.91
C ARG A 14 -9.58 10.72 -5.31
N LYS A 15 -10.12 9.58 -5.76
CA LYS A 15 -11.39 9.03 -5.27
C LYS A 15 -11.22 8.05 -4.11
N GLY A 16 -9.99 7.67 -3.76
CA GLY A 16 -9.74 6.59 -2.80
C GLY A 16 -10.18 5.21 -3.30
N ASP A 17 -10.26 5.01 -4.62
CA ASP A 17 -10.64 3.71 -5.20
C ASP A 17 -9.43 2.77 -5.22
N LEU A 18 -9.24 2.04 -4.11
CA LEU A 18 -8.11 1.13 -3.96
C LEU A 18 -8.12 -0.02 -4.96
N ALA A 19 -9.29 -0.49 -5.38
CA ALA A 19 -9.39 -1.58 -6.34
C ALA A 19 -8.97 -1.12 -7.74
N ALA A 20 -9.38 0.07 -8.16
CA ALA A 20 -8.91 0.66 -9.41
C ALA A 20 -7.41 1.00 -9.34
N LEU A 21 -6.94 1.50 -8.20
CA LEU A 21 -5.53 1.84 -7.99
C LEU A 21 -4.64 0.60 -8.00
N GLU A 22 -5.08 -0.51 -7.37
CA GLU A 22 -4.41 -1.81 -7.45
C GLU A 22 -4.29 -2.30 -8.89
N ARG A 23 -5.40 -2.29 -9.65
CA ARG A 23 -5.38 -2.66 -11.08
C ARG A 23 -4.43 -1.78 -11.89
N ALA A 24 -4.40 -0.47 -11.63
CA ALA A 24 -3.52 0.44 -12.37
C ALA A 24 -2.03 0.24 -12.04
N LEU A 25 -1.70 -0.10 -10.78
CA LEU A 25 -0.33 -0.18 -10.30
C LEU A 25 0.29 -1.58 -10.41
N ASN A 26 -0.50 -2.64 -10.22
CA ASN A 26 0.01 -3.99 -10.01
C ASN A 26 -0.17 -4.92 -11.22
N VAL A 27 -0.88 -4.53 -12.28
CA VAL A 27 -1.08 -5.36 -13.49
C VAL A 27 0.24 -5.84 -14.10
N GLY A 28 1.33 -5.08 -13.97
CA GLY A 28 2.67 -5.52 -14.41
C GLY A 28 3.53 -6.22 -13.35
N LEU A 29 3.12 -6.20 -12.08
CA LEU A 29 3.85 -6.85 -10.98
C LEU A 29 3.31 -8.24 -10.65
N ASP A 30 2.04 -8.50 -10.92
CA ASP A 30 1.41 -9.80 -10.67
C ASP A 30 2.01 -10.90 -11.56
N ASP A 31 2.49 -10.55 -12.76
CA ASP A 31 3.25 -11.45 -13.65
C ASP A 31 4.64 -11.81 -13.09
N PHE A 32 5.15 -11.06 -12.10
CA PHE A 32 6.47 -11.25 -11.50
C PHE A 32 6.38 -11.39 -9.97
N PRO A 33 5.81 -12.50 -9.46
CA PRO A 33 5.50 -12.66 -8.02
C PRO A 33 6.73 -12.54 -7.12
N VAL A 34 7.90 -12.98 -7.59
CA VAL A 34 9.17 -12.84 -6.86
C VAL A 34 9.56 -11.37 -6.72
N LEU A 35 9.42 -10.59 -7.79
CA LEU A 35 9.71 -9.15 -7.78
C LEU A 35 8.73 -8.42 -6.88
N ARG A 36 7.42 -8.68 -7.04
CA ARG A 36 6.34 -8.12 -6.21
C ARG A 36 6.61 -8.35 -4.72
N ARG A 37 6.93 -9.59 -4.34
CA ARG A 37 7.30 -9.93 -2.97
C ARG A 37 8.50 -9.11 -2.50
N ARG A 38 9.55 -9.01 -3.31
CA ARG A 38 10.79 -8.35 -2.91
C ARG A 38 10.64 -6.83 -2.71
N ILE A 39 9.87 -6.17 -3.58
CA ILE A 39 9.75 -4.70 -3.58
C ILE A 39 8.56 -4.18 -2.76
N LEU A 40 7.62 -5.05 -2.37
CA LEU A 40 6.48 -4.72 -1.52
C LEU A 40 6.51 -5.56 -0.23
N LYS A 41 6.05 -6.81 -0.27
CA LYS A 41 5.80 -7.65 0.92
C LYS A 41 6.97 -7.73 1.88
N ASP A 42 8.17 -8.08 1.41
CA ASP A 42 9.38 -8.20 2.24
C ASP A 42 9.75 -6.87 2.92
N ARG A 43 9.40 -5.72 2.32
CA ARG A 43 9.63 -4.39 2.92
C ARG A 43 8.55 -4.08 3.95
N HIS A 44 7.29 -4.38 3.64
CA HIS A 44 6.18 -4.20 4.59
C HIS A 44 6.41 -5.00 5.87
N GLU A 45 6.84 -6.25 5.76
CA GLU A 45 7.18 -7.12 6.91
C GLU A 45 8.28 -6.49 7.80
N LYS A 46 9.24 -5.76 7.23
CA LYS A 46 10.28 -5.05 7.98
C LYS A 46 9.79 -3.71 8.57
N TRP A 47 8.83 -3.07 7.94
CA TRP A 47 8.27 -1.80 8.40
C TRP A 47 7.27 -1.99 9.52
N LEU A 48 6.47 -3.05 9.49
CA LEU A 48 5.39 -3.29 10.44
C LEU A 48 5.84 -3.17 11.91
N PRO A 49 6.92 -3.83 12.36
CA PRO A 49 7.37 -3.71 13.75
C PRO A 49 7.77 -2.28 14.16
N GLN A 50 8.21 -1.46 13.19
CA GLN A 50 8.56 -0.06 13.44
C GLN A 50 7.30 0.79 13.57
N ILE A 51 6.31 0.56 12.70
CA ILE A 51 5.01 1.23 12.74
C ILE A 51 4.28 0.87 14.04
N GLU A 52 4.30 -0.39 14.46
CA GLU A 52 3.71 -0.83 15.73
C GLU A 52 4.35 -0.12 16.94
N ARG A 53 5.67 0.08 16.93
CA ARG A 53 6.37 0.86 17.97
C ARG A 53 5.98 2.34 17.94
N MET A 54 5.86 2.92 16.75
CA MET A 54 5.40 4.31 16.57
C MET A 54 3.96 4.50 17.08
N ILE A 55 3.09 3.51 16.88
CA ILE A 55 1.72 3.55 17.40
C ILE A 55 1.73 3.43 18.94
N ALA A 56 2.56 2.53 19.48
CA ALA A 56 2.60 2.25 20.92
C ALA A 56 3.20 3.39 21.77
N ASP A 57 4.03 4.26 21.18
CA ASP A 57 4.67 5.34 21.93
C ASP A 57 3.77 6.57 22.19
N GLY A 58 2.56 6.59 21.61
CA GLY A 58 1.55 7.63 21.82
C GLY A 58 1.78 8.95 21.09
N ARG A 59 2.80 9.04 20.22
CA ARG A 59 3.09 10.24 19.42
C ARG A 59 2.44 10.16 18.04
N ILE A 60 2.37 11.31 17.37
CA ILE A 60 1.87 11.42 16.00
C ILE A 60 3.04 11.34 15.03
N TYR A 61 2.97 10.40 14.08
CA TYR A 61 3.94 10.21 13.02
C TYR A 61 3.29 10.36 11.65
N MET A 62 3.99 10.98 10.71
CA MET A 62 3.62 10.99 9.28
C MET A 62 4.52 10.01 8.53
N ILE A 63 3.92 8.99 7.92
CA ILE A 63 4.61 8.00 7.10
C ILE A 63 4.24 8.25 5.64
N VAL A 64 5.24 8.56 4.81
CA VAL A 64 5.06 8.84 3.39
C VAL A 64 5.57 7.65 2.57
N VAL A 65 4.71 7.10 1.72
CA VAL A 65 5.02 5.95 0.85
C VAL A 65 4.47 6.16 -0.55
N GLY A 66 5.00 5.41 -1.52
CA GLY A 66 4.39 5.31 -2.85
C GLY A 66 3.04 4.57 -2.81
N ALA A 67 2.14 4.90 -3.73
CA ALA A 67 0.76 4.40 -3.76
C ALA A 67 0.64 2.86 -3.78
N ALA A 68 1.61 2.16 -4.39
CA ALA A 68 1.63 0.69 -4.44
C ALA A 68 1.72 0.02 -3.05
N HIS A 69 2.21 0.73 -2.04
CA HIS A 69 2.30 0.21 -0.67
C HIS A 69 0.95 0.20 0.08
N LEU A 70 -0.07 0.87 -0.47
CA LEU A 70 -1.38 1.08 0.17
C LEU A 70 -2.49 0.18 -0.38
N VAL A 71 -2.23 -0.57 -1.45
CA VAL A 71 -3.23 -1.33 -2.20
C VAL A 71 -2.95 -2.82 -2.23
N GLY A 72 -4.00 -3.62 -2.28
CA GLY A 72 -3.93 -5.07 -2.36
C GLY A 72 -3.80 -5.81 -1.02
N PRO A 73 -3.84 -7.16 -1.08
CA PRO A 73 -3.98 -8.03 0.09
C PRO A 73 -2.76 -8.03 1.02
N ASP A 74 -1.58 -7.66 0.49
CA ASP A 74 -0.34 -7.53 1.25
C ASP A 74 0.10 -6.07 1.42
N SER A 75 -0.79 -5.09 1.23
CA SER A 75 -0.53 -3.70 1.56
C SER A 75 -0.20 -3.53 3.05
N VAL A 76 0.55 -2.48 3.38
CA VAL A 76 0.82 -2.13 4.79
C VAL A 76 -0.48 -1.96 5.57
N ILE A 77 -1.50 -1.36 4.94
CA ILE A 77 -2.83 -1.15 5.52
C ILE A 77 -3.52 -2.47 5.84
N ALA A 78 -3.56 -3.41 4.88
CA ALA A 78 -4.14 -4.73 5.10
C ALA A 78 -3.42 -5.49 6.21
N MET A 79 -2.09 -5.45 6.22
CA MET A 79 -1.26 -6.12 7.23
C MET A 79 -1.45 -5.52 8.64
N LEU A 80 -1.63 -4.20 8.76
CA LEU A 80 -1.92 -3.54 10.04
C LEU A 80 -3.33 -3.91 10.55
N ARG A 81 -4.35 -3.90 9.67
CA ARG A 81 -5.71 -4.33 10.02
C ARG A 81 -5.74 -5.78 10.50
N ALA A 82 -5.00 -6.67 9.84
CA ALA A 82 -4.88 -8.08 10.25
C ALA A 82 -4.25 -8.27 11.64
N LYS A 83 -3.50 -7.28 12.13
CA LYS A 83 -2.92 -7.25 13.48
C LYS A 83 -3.80 -6.56 14.52
N GLY A 84 -5.02 -6.17 14.16
CA GLY A 84 -5.97 -5.51 15.05
C GLY A 84 -5.73 -4.01 15.23
N VAL A 85 -4.85 -3.40 14.43
CA VAL A 85 -4.67 -1.96 14.43
C VAL A 85 -5.90 -1.31 13.79
N LYS A 86 -6.52 -0.35 14.48
CA LYS A 86 -7.59 0.46 13.93
C LYS A 86 -7.02 1.37 12.84
N VAL A 87 -7.54 1.25 11.62
CA VAL A 87 -7.18 2.11 10.48
C VAL A 87 -8.44 2.77 9.95
N GLU A 88 -8.40 4.08 9.77
CA GLU A 88 -9.50 4.88 9.20
C GLU A 88 -9.18 5.24 7.74
N GLY A 89 -10.23 5.32 6.91
CA GLY A 89 -10.11 5.51 5.47
C GLY A 89 -10.00 4.19 4.68
N PRO A 90 -9.97 4.27 3.34
CA PRO A 90 -9.76 3.12 2.48
C PRO A 90 -8.44 2.39 2.79
#